data_AF-A0A7V3JAJ0-F1
#
_entry.id   AF-A0A7V3JAJ0-F1
#
_cell.length_a   1.000
_cell.length_b   1.000
_cell.length_c   1.000
_cell.angle_alpha   90.00
_cell.angle_beta   90.00
_cell.angle_gamma   90.00
#
_symmetry.space_group_name_H-M   'P 1'
#
loop_
_entity.id
_entity.type
_entity.pdbx_description
1 polymer ?
#
loop_
_entity_poly.entity_id
_entity_poly.type
_entity_poly.pdbx_seq_one_letter_code
_entity_poly.pdbx_strand_id
1 'polypeptide(L)' 'MVIKKAIIPAAGYGTRFLPFTKAMPKEMLPLIDKPVIQYIVEDLAASGFAHVVLVTGWNKRAIEDHFDYNF' A
#
# COMPACT_ATOMS: atom_id res chain seq x y z
N MET A 1 -8.33 25.90 -0.14
CA MET A 1 -7.64 25.05 -1.14
C MET A 1 -8.12 23.62 -0.94
N VAL A 2 -8.55 22.92 -1.99
CA VAL A 2 -8.99 21.51 -1.86
C VAL A 2 -7.77 20.61 -2.04
N ILE A 3 -7.50 19.75 -1.06
CA ILE A 3 -6.40 18.78 -1.13
C ILE A 3 -6.85 17.62 -2.04
N LYS A 4 -6.10 17.36 -3.12
CA LYS A 4 -6.48 16.35 -4.13
C LYS A 4 -5.56 15.12 -4.19
N LYS A 5 -4.38 15.21 -3.58
CA LYS A 5 -3.33 14.20 -3.70
C LYS A 5 -2.87 13.74 -2.32
N ALA A 6 -2.73 12.43 -2.17
CA ALA A 6 -2.14 11.80 -0.99
C ALA A 6 -0.88 11.04 -1.39
N ILE A 7 0.10 10.99 -0.48
CA ILE A 7 1.36 10.27 -0.69
C ILE A 7 1.50 9.23 0.42
N ILE A 8 1.72 7.97 0.05
CA ILE A 8 1.94 6.87 1.00
C ILE A 8 3.37 6.34 0.82
N PRO A 9 4.27 6.53 1.79
CA PRO A 9 5.58 5.92 1.78
C PRO A 9 5.49 4.42 2.13
N ALA A 10 5.81 3.56 1.16
CA ALA A 10 5.73 2.10 1.22
C ALA A 10 7.07 1.39 0.94
N ALA A 11 8.19 2.12 1.01
CA ALA A 11 9.54 1.62 0.71
C ALA A 11 10.26 0.93 1.88
N GLY A 12 9.62 0.81 3.06
CA GLY A 12 10.27 0.29 4.26
C GLY A 12 10.54 -1.21 4.23
N TYR A 13 11.68 -1.65 4.77
CA TYR A 13 12.08 -3.07 4.84
C TYR A 13 11.25 -3.93 5.81
N GLY A 14 10.56 -3.33 6.79
CA GLY A 14 9.67 -4.06 7.70
C GLY A 14 10.36 -5.06 8.62
N THR A 15 11.61 -4.81 9.02
CA THR A 15 12.44 -5.75 9.82
C THR A 15 11.83 -6.16 11.16
N ARG A 16 10.94 -5.36 11.75
CA ARG A 16 10.23 -5.68 13.00
C ARG A 16 9.16 -6.77 12.84
N PHE A 17 8.75 -7.06 11.61
CA PHE A 17 7.73 -8.05 11.28
C PHE A 17 8.35 -9.30 10.62
N LEU A 18 9.66 -9.49 10.78
CA LEU A 18 10.28 -10.76 10.42
C LEU A 18 9.68 -11.89 11.29
N PRO A 19 9.51 -13.11 10.72
CA PRO A 19 9.96 -13.52 9.38
C PRO A 19 9.00 -13.15 8.24
N PHE A 20 7.78 -12.70 8.52
CA PHE A 20 6.74 -12.48 7.51
C PHE A 20 7.16 -11.51 6.42
N THR A 21 7.84 -10.42 6.79
CA THR A 21 8.29 -9.39 5.85
C THR A 21 9.43 -9.80 4.93
N LYS A 22 9.98 -11.01 5.12
CA LYS A 22 10.91 -11.61 4.17
C LYS A 22 10.22 -12.12 2.91
N ALA A 23 8.97 -12.57 3.02
CA ALA A 23 8.21 -13.16 1.92
C ALA A 23 7.30 -12.14 1.22
N MET A 24 6.77 -11.16 1.97
CA MET A 24 5.88 -10.13 1.42
C MET A 24 6.11 -8.76 2.06
N PRO A 25 5.80 -7.66 1.36
CA PRO A 25 5.86 -6.33 1.96
C PRO A 25 5.00 -6.22 3.23
N LYS A 26 5.43 -5.45 4.23
CA LYS A 26 4.63 -5.22 5.45
C LYS A 26 3.27 -4.59 5.15
N GLU A 27 3.22 -3.74 4.12
CA GLU A 27 2.02 -3.08 3.62
C GLU A 27 1.01 -4.07 3.03
N MET A 28 1.49 -5.22 2.56
CA MET A 28 0.69 -6.29 1.97
C MET A 28 0.24 -7.35 2.98
N LEU A 29 0.68 -7.26 4.24
CA LEU A 29 0.22 -8.19 5.27
C LEU A 29 -1.31 -8.06 5.41
N PRO A 30 -2.07 -9.17 5.33
CA PRO A 30 -3.51 -9.11 5.39
C PRO A 30 -3.98 -8.90 6.84
N LEU A 31 -5.00 -8.05 7.00
CA LEU A 31 -5.89 -8.09 8.15
C LEU A 31 -7.10 -8.89 7.73
N ILE A 32 -7.21 -10.13 8.25
CA ILE A 32 -8.21 -11.12 7.84
C ILE A 32 -8.01 -11.50 6.36
N ASP A 33 -8.65 -10.78 5.43
CA ASP A 33 -8.70 -11.08 4.00
C ASP A 33 -8.22 -9.91 3.11
N LYS A 34 -7.93 -8.74 3.69
CA LYS A 34 -7.55 -7.53 2.95
C LYS A 34 -6.17 -7.01 3.36
N PRO A 35 -5.27 -6.67 2.41
CA PRO A 35 -4.00 -6.03 2.73
C PRO A 35 -4.16 -4.70 3.47
N VAL A 36 -3.29 -4.42 4.44
CA VAL A 36 -3.30 -3.14 5.21
C VAL A 36 -3.29 -1.92 4.28
N ILE A 37 -2.50 -1.94 3.21
CA ILE A 37 -2.42 -0.82 2.26
C ILE A 37 -3.75 -0.51 1.56
N GLN A 38 -4.59 -1.52 1.34
CA GLN A 38 -5.88 -1.33 0.70
C GLN A 38 -6.84 -0.56 1.59
N TYR A 39 -6.87 -0.83 2.90
CA TYR A 39 -7.67 -0.03 3.84
C TYR A 39 -7.28 1.45 3.78
N ILE A 40 -5.98 1.76 3.74
CA ILE A 40 -5.49 3.15 3.67
C ILE A 40 -5.93 3.82 2.36
N VAL A 41 -5.84 3.11 1.23
CA VAL A 41 -6.26 3.64 -0.08
C VAL A 41 -7.77 3.86 -0.14
N GLU A 42 -8.56 2.92 0.39
CA GLU A 42 -10.03 3.03 0.48
C GLU A 42 -10.45 4.23 1.35
N ASP A 43 -9.80 4.43 2.51
CA ASP A 43 -10.07 5.56 3.39
C ASP A 43 -9.73 6.91 2.73
N LEU A 44 -8.64 6.98 1.96
CA LEU A 44 -8.28 8.17 1.19
C LEU A 44 -9.29 8.43 0.07
N ALA A 45 -9.74 7.39 -0.63
CA ALA A 45 -10.76 7.52 -1.66
C ALA A 45 -12.09 8.02 -1.06
N ALA A 46 -12.52 7.45 0.07
CA ALA A 46 -13.70 7.89 0.81
C ALA A 46 -13.58 9.34 1.33
N SER A 47 -12.36 9.79 1.62
CA SER A 47 -12.05 11.17 2.03
C SER A 47 -11.99 12.17 0.87
N GLY A 48 -12.22 11.74 -0.36
CA GLY A 48 -12.29 12.60 -1.54
C GLY A 48 -10.94 12.88 -2.22
N PHE A 49 -9.89 12.10 -1.93
CA PHE A 49 -8.62 12.22 -2.65
C PHE A 49 -8.75 11.61 -4.05
N ALA A 50 -8.49 12.44 -5.07
CA ALA A 50 -8.56 12.01 -6.48
C ALA A 50 -7.32 11.22 -6.93
N HIS A 51 -6.19 11.41 -6.25
CA HIS A 51 -4.94 10.73 -6.59
C HIS A 51 -4.21 10.25 -5.34
N VAL A 52 -3.78 9.00 -5.37
CA VAL A 52 -2.88 8.41 -4.37
C VAL A 52 -1.56 8.07 -5.05
N VAL A 53 -0.46 8.51 -4.46
CA VAL A 53 0.91 8.23 -4.94
C VAL A 53 1.57 7.30 -3.95
N LEU A 54 1.91 6.09 -4.39
CA LEU A 54 2.66 5.12 -3.59
C LEU A 54 4.15 5.32 -3.86
N VAL A 55 4.93 5.59 -2.81
CA VAL A 55 6.39 5.65 -2.91
C VAL A 55 6.94 4.28 -2.49
N THR A 56 7.17 3.43 -3.48
CA THR A 56 7.65 2.05 -3.32
C THR A 56 9.18 1.96 -3.38
N GLY A 57 9.73 0.76 -3.18
CA GLY A 57 11.16 0.46 -3.31
C GLY A 57 11.37 -0.84 -4.10
N TRP A 58 12.62 -1.25 -4.30
CA TRP A 58 13.01 -2.39 -5.16
C TRP A 58 12.14 -3.65 -4.99
N ASN A 59 11.85 -4.08 -3.76
CA ASN A 59 11.19 -5.37 -3.49
C ASN A 59 9.69 -5.24 -3.18
N LYS A 60 8.98 -4.33 -3.88
CA LYS A 60 7.59 -3.95 -3.57
C LYS A 60 6.60 -4.15 -4.72
N ARG A 61 6.97 -4.92 -5.75
CA ARG A 61 6.11 -5.23 -6.91
C ARG A 61 4.73 -5.77 -6.51
N ALA A 62 4.64 -6.57 -5.45
CA ALA A 62 3.36 -7.07 -4.94
C ALA A 62 2.35 -5.97 -4.55
N ILE A 63 2.82 -4.77 -4.20
CA ILE A 63 1.92 -3.61 -3.94
C ILE A 63 1.37 -3.08 -5.26
N GLU A 64 2.21 -2.99 -6.29
CA GLU A 64 1.81 -2.52 -7.62
C GLU A 64 0.83 -3.51 -8.26
N ASP A 65 1.18 -4.80 -8.28
CA ASP A 65 0.33 -5.86 -8.83
C ASP A 65 -1.05 -5.93 -8.15
N HIS A 66 -1.15 -5.59 -6.85
CA HIS A 66 -2.42 -5.59 -6.10
C HIS A 66 -3.40 -4.50 -6.55
N PHE A 67 -2.89 -3.35 -6.99
CA PHE A 67 -3.72 -2.23 -7.46
C PHE A 67 -3.74 -2.10 -8.99
N ASP A 68 -3.06 -3.00 -9.70
CA ASP A 68 -3.11 -3.04 -11.16
C ASP A 68 -4.44 -3.63 -11.65
N TYR A 69 -4.75 -3.40 -12.92
CA TYR A 69 -5.94 -3.96 -13.54
C TYR A 69 -5.76 -5.46 -13.79
N ASN A 70 -6.77 -6.26 -13.45
CA ASN A 70 -6.81 -7.66 -13.89
C ASN A 70 -7.00 -7.72 -15.41
N PHE A 71 -6.13 -8.45 -16.10
CA PHE A 71 -6.31 -8.85 -17.50
C PHE A 71 -7.10 -10.16 -17.58
#